data_AF-A0ABD2H8N9-F1
#
_entry.id   AF-A0ABD2H8N9-F1
#
_cell.length_a   1.000
_cell.length_b   1.000
_cell.length_c   1.000
_cell.angle_alpha   90.00
_cell.angle_beta   90.00
_cell.angle_gamma   90.00
#
_symmetry.space_group_name_H-M   'P 1'
#
loop_
_entity.id
_entity.type
_entity.pdbx_description
1 polymer ?
#
loop_
_entity_poly.entity_id
_entity_poly.type
_entity_poly.pdbx_seq_one_letter_code
_entity_poly.pdbx_strand_id
1 'polypeptide(L)'
;MELSLPGLVMLQMLCLATGYPNGAPTGACEDMTPRHTGVLPQPSPAPYTLLVNTGTFQPGKAITVTISGPEYRGVLLEARTDGSTNALGSWQLPAPDTKFLQCTGNPQGAITHANTNLKGKSTSYSWIPPDSTSPVYFMATVAQQRSVFWVNVRSAALKRGKPASLGLATEANTGMAKEKPVLLLGICFLMILVLA
;
A
#
# COMPACT_ATOMS: atom_id res chain seq x y z
N MET A 1 12.61 -58.39 17.67
CA MET A 1 12.09 -57.02 17.71
C MET A 1 11.93 -56.58 16.26
N GLU A 2 10.80 -56.94 15.67
CA GLU A 2 10.49 -56.64 14.28
C GLU A 2 10.16 -55.15 14.18
N LEU A 3 11.15 -54.32 13.79
CA LEU A 3 10.90 -52.92 13.45
C LEU A 3 9.96 -52.90 12.24
N SER A 4 8.68 -52.61 12.49
CA SER A 4 7.65 -52.61 11.46
C SER A 4 8.01 -51.61 10.35
N LEU A 5 8.29 -52.15 9.15
CA LEU A 5 8.46 -51.44 7.88
C LEU A 5 7.54 -50.22 7.65
N PRO A 6 6.24 -50.20 8.06
CA PRO A 6 5.40 -49.01 7.89
C PRO A 6 5.89 -47.75 8.61
N GLY A 7 6.63 -47.89 9.72
CA GLY A 7 7.21 -46.76 10.44
C GLY A 7 8.35 -46.08 9.67
N LEU A 8 9.13 -46.86 8.91
CA LEU A 8 10.23 -46.34 8.10
C LEU A 8 9.72 -45.59 6.87
N VAL A 9 8.60 -46.03 6.30
CA VAL A 9 7.93 -45.38 5.16
C VAL A 9 7.26 -44.06 5.59
N MET A 10 6.66 -44.01 6.78
CA MET A 10 6.12 -42.75 7.36
C MET A 10 7.23 -41.73 7.67
N LEU A 11 8.43 -42.17 8.09
CA LEU A 11 9.55 -41.29 8.41
C LEU A 11 10.26 -40.70 7.17
N GLN A 12 10.14 -41.36 6.01
CA GLN A 12 10.66 -40.86 4.72
C GLN A 12 9.76 -39.79 4.07
N MET A 13 8.53 -39.62 4.56
CA MET A 13 7.58 -38.59 4.10
C MET A 13 7.79 -37.22 4.78
N LEU A 14 8.90 -37.02 5.52
CA LEU A 14 9.45 -35.68 5.75
C LEU A 14 10.00 -35.14 4.41
N CYS A 15 9.10 -34.89 3.46
CA CYS A 15 9.40 -34.28 2.20
C CYS A 15 10.10 -32.93 2.45
N LEU A 16 11.34 -32.83 1.95
CA LEU A 16 11.98 -31.55 1.68
C LEU A 16 11.14 -30.83 0.62
N ALA A 17 10.09 -30.13 1.05
CA ALA A 17 9.30 -29.28 0.19
C ALA A 17 10.18 -28.12 -0.26
N THR A 18 10.75 -28.24 -1.46
CA THR A 18 11.48 -27.15 -2.09
C THR A 18 10.47 -26.12 -2.56
N GLY A 19 10.43 -24.96 -1.91
CA GLY A 19 9.61 -23.83 -2.34
C GLY A 19 10.13 -23.30 -3.67
N TYR A 20 9.40 -23.53 -4.76
CA TYR A 20 9.70 -22.90 -6.04
C TYR A 20 9.54 -21.38 -5.94
N PRO A 21 10.29 -20.59 -6.73
CA PRO A 21 10.19 -19.12 -6.76
C PRO A 21 8.89 -18.63 -7.44
N ASN A 22 7.77 -19.29 -7.17
CA ASN A 22 6.50 -19.12 -7.88
C ASN A 22 5.46 -18.40 -6.99
N GLY A 23 5.89 -17.32 -6.32
CA GLY A 23 5.01 -16.52 -5.49
C GLY A 23 4.80 -17.02 -4.07
N ALA A 24 4.14 -16.20 -3.26
CA ALA A 24 3.78 -16.53 -1.90
C ALA A 24 2.66 -17.58 -1.87
N PRO A 25 2.64 -18.48 -0.87
CA PRO A 25 1.51 -19.37 -0.63
C PRO A 25 0.30 -18.59 -0.10
N THR A 26 -0.93 -19.09 -0.30
CA THR A 26 -2.16 -18.46 0.20
C THR A 26 -2.14 -18.20 1.71
N GLY A 27 -1.51 -19.06 2.51
CA GLY A 27 -1.37 -18.83 3.96
C GLY A 27 -0.49 -17.63 4.33
N ALA A 28 0.26 -17.05 3.40
CA ALA A 28 1.01 -15.80 3.64
C ALA A 28 0.10 -14.56 3.65
N CYS A 29 -1.13 -14.66 3.11
CA CYS A 29 -2.10 -13.57 3.18
C CYS A 29 -2.53 -13.26 4.63
N GLU A 30 -2.31 -14.15 5.59
CA GLU A 30 -2.74 -13.91 6.98
C GLU A 30 -1.82 -12.91 7.69
N ASP A 31 -0.51 -13.13 7.58
CA ASP A 31 0.53 -12.39 8.33
C ASP A 31 1.49 -11.60 7.43
N MET A 32 1.26 -11.62 6.11
CA MET A 32 2.11 -11.02 5.08
C MET A 32 3.55 -11.53 5.08
N THR A 33 3.85 -12.67 5.69
CA THR A 33 5.22 -13.11 5.94
C THR A 33 5.66 -14.20 4.95
N PRO A 34 6.83 -14.05 4.27
CA PRO A 34 7.37 -15.09 3.41
C PRO A 34 7.61 -16.40 4.17
N ARG A 35 7.28 -17.54 3.54
CA ARG A 35 7.51 -18.87 4.13
C ARG A 35 8.91 -19.37 3.80
N HIS A 36 9.91 -18.72 4.38
CA HIS A 36 11.32 -19.13 4.28
C HIS A 36 11.86 -19.49 5.67
N THR A 37 12.20 -20.77 5.86
CA THR A 37 12.69 -21.28 7.14
C THR A 37 13.93 -20.51 7.62
N GLY A 38 13.89 -20.03 8.87
CA GLY A 38 15.01 -19.35 9.52
C GLY A 38 15.29 -17.94 9.01
N VAL A 39 14.42 -17.36 8.19
CA VAL A 39 14.58 -15.99 7.70
C VAL A 39 13.54 -15.07 8.35
N LEU A 40 14.02 -13.98 8.95
CA LEU A 40 13.20 -12.96 9.59
C LEU A 40 13.18 -11.67 8.75
N PRO A 41 12.13 -10.83 8.90
CA PRO A 41 12.11 -9.51 8.28
C PRO A 41 13.28 -8.66 8.77
N GLN A 42 13.72 -7.74 7.91
CA GLN A 42 14.76 -6.80 8.27
C GLN A 42 14.27 -5.88 9.41
N PRO A 43 15.10 -5.64 10.43
CA PRO A 43 14.73 -4.78 11.55
C PRO A 43 14.81 -3.29 11.21
N SER A 44 15.50 -2.94 10.13
CA SER A 44 15.60 -1.57 9.64
C SER A 44 14.30 -1.12 8.96
N PRO A 45 14.03 0.20 8.89
CA PRO A 45 12.94 0.72 8.08
C PRO A 45 13.04 0.26 6.62
N ALA A 46 11.89 -0.03 6.02
CA ALA A 46 11.82 -0.43 4.62
C ALA A 46 12.25 0.72 3.70
N PRO A 47 13.10 0.48 2.68
CA PRO A 47 13.46 1.48 1.68
C PRO A 47 12.38 1.64 0.59
N TYR A 48 11.15 1.22 0.87
CA TYR A 48 10.04 1.18 -0.08
C TYR A 48 8.86 1.99 0.43
N THR A 49 8.13 2.64 -0.48
CA THR A 49 6.91 3.39 -0.18
C THR A 49 5.77 2.92 -1.06
N LEU A 50 4.56 2.79 -0.49
CA LEU A 50 3.32 2.59 -1.24
C LEU A 50 2.66 3.95 -1.51
N LEU A 51 2.70 4.37 -2.76
CA LEU A 51 2.05 5.59 -3.24
C LEU A 51 0.68 5.23 -3.82
N VAL A 52 -0.31 6.08 -3.54
CA VAL A 52 -1.67 5.93 -4.07
C VAL A 52 -2.05 7.22 -4.78
N ASN A 53 -2.70 7.11 -5.93
CA ASN A 53 -3.04 8.27 -6.77
C ASN A 53 -4.20 9.13 -6.23
N THR A 54 -4.84 8.75 -5.14
CA THR A 54 -6.00 9.42 -4.54
C THR A 54 -6.01 9.20 -3.03
N GLY A 55 -6.65 10.11 -2.28
CA GLY A 55 -6.95 9.93 -0.85
C GLY A 55 -8.36 9.37 -0.58
N THR A 56 -9.18 9.20 -1.63
CA THR A 56 -10.54 8.67 -1.54
C THR A 56 -10.81 7.58 -2.56
N PHE A 57 -11.78 6.70 -2.26
CA PHE A 57 -12.21 5.64 -3.17
C PHE A 57 -13.72 5.65 -3.43
N GLN A 58 -14.09 5.18 -4.62
CA GLN A 58 -15.47 4.84 -4.98
C GLN A 58 -15.51 3.37 -5.43
N PRO A 59 -16.53 2.59 -5.04
CA PRO A 59 -16.69 1.22 -5.51
C PRO A 59 -16.61 1.13 -7.04
N GLY A 60 -15.86 0.15 -7.55
CA GLY A 60 -15.73 -0.06 -9.00
C GLY A 60 -14.82 0.92 -9.75
N LYS A 61 -14.32 1.98 -9.11
CA LYS A 61 -13.39 2.94 -9.74
C LYS A 61 -11.95 2.58 -9.44
N ALA A 62 -11.19 2.26 -10.49
CA ALA A 62 -9.81 1.82 -10.36
C ALA A 62 -8.91 2.84 -9.64
N ILE A 63 -8.04 2.32 -8.80
CA ILE A 63 -7.01 3.06 -8.05
C ILE A 63 -5.66 2.50 -8.45
N THR A 64 -4.71 3.41 -8.68
CA THR A 64 -3.32 3.04 -8.97
C THR A 64 -2.52 3.07 -7.68
N VAL A 65 -1.87 1.94 -7.39
CA VAL A 65 -0.97 1.75 -6.25
C VAL A 65 0.43 1.51 -6.80
N THR A 66 1.39 2.32 -6.38
CA THR A 66 2.78 2.24 -6.87
C THR A 66 3.71 1.88 -5.73
N ILE A 67 4.51 0.83 -5.93
CA ILE A 67 5.64 0.52 -5.06
C ILE A 67 6.84 1.31 -5.60
N SER A 68 7.34 2.25 -4.81
CA SER A 68 8.52 3.06 -5.12
C SER A 68 9.68 2.72 -4.19
N GLY A 69 10.88 2.55 -4.72
CA GLY A 69 12.09 2.22 -3.95
C GLY A 69 13.21 1.63 -4.82
N PRO A 70 14.19 0.93 -4.22
CA PRO A 70 15.16 0.12 -4.97
C PRO A 70 14.49 -0.99 -5.80
N GLU A 71 15.26 -1.66 -6.65
CA GLU A 71 14.76 -2.86 -7.34
C GLU A 71 14.51 -3.99 -6.33
N TYR A 72 13.56 -4.87 -6.65
CA TYR A 72 13.13 -5.96 -5.76
C TYR A 72 12.73 -7.21 -6.55
N ARG A 73 12.69 -8.36 -5.89
CA ARG A 73 12.37 -9.65 -6.54
C ARG A 73 11.03 -10.22 -6.11
N GLY A 74 10.70 -10.10 -4.83
CA GLY A 74 9.45 -10.60 -4.25
C GLY A 74 8.52 -9.47 -3.85
N VAL A 75 7.23 -9.68 -4.04
CA VAL A 75 6.16 -8.84 -3.51
C VAL A 75 5.02 -9.74 -3.03
N LEU A 76 4.35 -9.31 -1.97
CA LEU A 76 2.99 -9.68 -1.61
C LEU A 76 2.26 -8.37 -1.29
N LEU A 77 1.23 -8.02 -2.06
CA LEU A 77 0.53 -6.74 -1.98
C LEU A 77 -0.98 -6.97 -1.85
N GLU A 78 -1.59 -6.35 -0.83
CA GLU A 78 -2.99 -6.47 -0.47
C GLU A 78 -3.62 -5.12 -0.11
N ALA A 79 -4.94 -5.03 -0.25
CA ALA A 79 -5.73 -3.97 0.37
C ALA A 79 -6.49 -4.54 1.57
N ARG A 80 -6.50 -3.82 2.70
CA ARG A 80 -7.19 -4.22 3.94
C ARG A 80 -7.91 -3.05 4.60
N THR A 81 -8.72 -3.37 5.59
CA THR A 81 -9.32 -2.43 6.53
C THR A 81 -8.83 -2.76 7.94
N ASP A 82 -8.88 -1.77 8.84
CA ASP A 82 -8.45 -1.97 10.23
C ASP A 82 -9.30 -3.04 10.92
N GLY A 83 -8.66 -3.86 11.74
CA GLY A 83 -9.31 -4.95 12.46
C GLY A 83 -9.58 -6.21 11.62
N SER A 84 -9.11 -6.27 10.37
CA SER A 84 -9.26 -7.45 9.51
C SER A 84 -7.98 -7.79 8.75
N THR A 85 -7.66 -9.08 8.66
CA THR A 85 -6.59 -9.61 7.80
C THR A 85 -7.11 -10.04 6.42
N ASN A 86 -8.40 -9.86 6.15
CA ASN A 86 -8.98 -10.28 4.89
C ASN A 86 -8.60 -9.33 3.76
N ALA A 87 -8.21 -9.90 2.61
CA ALA A 87 -7.97 -9.15 1.39
C ALA A 87 -9.27 -8.52 0.87
N LEU A 88 -9.21 -7.24 0.50
CA LEU A 88 -10.34 -6.46 0.00
C LEU A 88 -10.16 -6.07 -1.46
N GLY A 89 -11.29 -5.98 -2.19
CA GLY A 89 -11.32 -5.56 -3.58
C GLY A 89 -10.63 -6.53 -4.52
N SER A 90 -10.41 -6.12 -5.76
CA SER A 90 -9.86 -6.99 -6.79
C SER A 90 -8.73 -6.31 -7.54
N TRP A 91 -7.54 -6.90 -7.51
CA TRP A 91 -6.43 -6.47 -8.34
C TRP A 91 -6.72 -6.75 -9.81
N GLN A 92 -6.22 -5.88 -10.68
CA GLN A 92 -6.36 -5.97 -12.12
C GLN A 92 -5.00 -6.14 -12.76
N LEU A 93 -4.97 -6.88 -13.89
CA LEU A 93 -3.81 -7.11 -14.77
C LEU A 93 -2.45 -6.99 -14.06
N PRO A 94 -1.89 -8.09 -13.52
CA PRO A 94 -0.63 -8.05 -12.79
C PRO A 94 0.47 -7.43 -13.65
N ALA A 95 1.32 -6.61 -13.02
CA ALA A 95 2.52 -6.09 -13.66
C ALA A 95 3.46 -7.24 -14.10
N PRO A 96 4.41 -6.99 -15.02
CA PRO A 96 5.39 -8.00 -15.42
C PRO A 96 6.04 -8.70 -14.21
N ASP A 97 6.29 -10.00 -14.34
CA ASP A 97 6.90 -10.84 -13.30
C ASP A 97 6.10 -10.91 -11.98
N THR A 98 4.82 -10.54 -12.02
CA THR A 98 3.85 -10.72 -10.94
C THR A 98 2.61 -11.47 -11.42
N LYS A 99 1.83 -11.97 -10.48
CA LYS A 99 0.58 -12.70 -10.72
C LYS A 99 -0.38 -12.47 -9.57
N PHE A 100 -1.64 -12.85 -9.78
CA PHE A 100 -2.61 -12.89 -8.69
C PHE A 100 -2.25 -13.96 -7.67
N LEU A 101 -2.64 -13.71 -6.42
CA LEU A 101 -2.69 -14.69 -5.35
C LEU A 101 -4.11 -14.69 -4.78
N GLN A 102 -4.65 -15.90 -4.65
CA GLN A 102 -5.94 -16.09 -3.99
C GLN A 102 -5.77 -15.92 -2.48
N CYS A 103 -6.45 -14.92 -1.92
CA CYS A 103 -6.48 -14.62 -0.49
C CYS A 103 -7.93 -14.50 -0.03
N THR A 104 -8.27 -15.08 1.12
CA THR A 104 -9.65 -15.07 1.68
C THR A 104 -10.72 -15.49 0.65
N GLY A 105 -10.44 -16.50 -0.16
CA GLY A 105 -11.37 -16.99 -1.19
C GLY A 105 -11.51 -16.08 -2.43
N ASN A 106 -10.83 -14.93 -2.48
CA ASN A 106 -10.83 -14.02 -3.62
C ASN A 106 -9.66 -14.33 -4.56
N PRO A 107 -9.90 -14.82 -5.80
CA PRO A 107 -8.83 -15.17 -6.74
C PRO A 107 -7.91 -14.01 -7.14
N GLN A 108 -8.37 -12.77 -6.96
CA GLN A 108 -7.63 -11.54 -7.27
C GLN A 108 -7.43 -10.70 -6.00
N GLY A 109 -7.38 -11.34 -4.82
CA GLY A 109 -7.27 -10.66 -3.53
C GLY A 109 -5.90 -10.03 -3.27
N ALA A 110 -4.84 -10.60 -3.83
CA ALA A 110 -3.48 -10.08 -3.71
C ALA A 110 -2.70 -10.15 -5.01
N ILE A 111 -1.58 -9.43 -5.04
CA ILE A 111 -0.51 -9.61 -6.03
C ILE A 111 0.69 -10.26 -5.36
N THR A 112 1.27 -11.26 -6.03
CA THR A 112 2.57 -11.85 -5.66
C THR A 112 3.53 -11.85 -6.84
N HIS A 113 4.83 -12.00 -6.60
CA HIS A 113 5.80 -12.30 -7.65
C HIS A 113 5.47 -13.64 -8.37
N ALA A 114 5.71 -13.72 -9.68
CA ALA A 114 5.56 -14.93 -10.48
C ALA A 114 6.90 -15.66 -10.70
N ASN A 115 8.00 -14.94 -10.56
CA ASN A 115 9.38 -15.40 -10.65
C ASN A 115 10.29 -14.46 -9.85
N THR A 116 11.59 -14.74 -9.82
CA THR A 116 12.60 -13.94 -9.12
C THR A 116 13.25 -12.85 -9.97
N ASN A 117 12.72 -12.51 -11.15
CA ASN A 117 13.24 -11.42 -11.96
C ASN A 117 13.11 -10.09 -11.22
N LEU A 118 14.04 -9.17 -11.51
CA LEU A 118 14.05 -7.85 -10.92
C LEU A 118 12.85 -7.04 -11.40
N LYS A 119 12.14 -6.48 -10.43
CA LYS A 119 11.08 -5.50 -10.64
C LYS A 119 11.70 -4.11 -10.49
N GLY A 120 11.24 -3.20 -11.34
CA GLY A 120 11.79 -1.86 -11.41
C GLY A 120 11.57 -1.04 -10.14
N LYS A 121 12.32 0.05 -10.03
CA LYS A 121 12.28 1.00 -8.90
C LYS A 121 10.91 1.67 -8.67
N SER A 122 10.03 1.61 -9.67
CA SER A 122 8.65 2.08 -9.62
C SER A 122 7.77 1.08 -10.36
N THR A 123 6.93 0.35 -9.65
CA THR A 123 5.98 -0.62 -10.24
C THR A 123 4.56 -0.28 -9.83
N SER A 124 3.68 -0.14 -10.81
CA SER A 124 2.29 0.25 -10.59
C SER A 124 1.34 -0.93 -10.76
N TYR A 125 0.33 -0.96 -9.90
CA TYR A 125 -0.73 -1.97 -9.85
C TYR A 125 -2.09 -1.27 -9.85
N SER A 126 -3.07 -1.88 -10.49
CA SER A 126 -4.45 -1.37 -10.54
C SER A 126 -5.34 -2.19 -9.62
N TRP A 127 -6.14 -1.52 -8.80
CA TRP A 127 -7.03 -2.15 -7.82
C TRP A 127 -8.45 -1.60 -7.93
N ILE A 128 -9.45 -2.48 -7.89
CA ILE A 128 -10.87 -2.14 -7.88
C ILE A 128 -11.40 -2.21 -6.45
N PRO A 129 -11.87 -1.08 -5.89
CA PRO A 129 -12.47 -1.05 -4.57
C PRO A 129 -13.80 -1.81 -4.52
N PRO A 130 -14.07 -2.59 -3.45
CA PRO A 130 -15.37 -3.19 -3.22
C PRO A 130 -16.37 -2.15 -2.71
N ASP A 131 -17.64 -2.54 -2.58
CA ASP A 131 -18.63 -1.74 -1.86
C ASP A 131 -18.41 -1.83 -0.34
N SER A 132 -17.42 -1.09 0.17
CA SER A 132 -17.14 -0.96 1.61
C SER A 132 -17.17 0.50 2.10
N THR A 133 -17.77 0.76 3.27
CA THR A 133 -17.77 2.08 3.93
C THR A 133 -16.55 2.31 4.81
N SER A 134 -15.85 1.25 5.19
CA SER A 134 -14.67 1.34 6.05
C SER A 134 -13.47 1.93 5.31
N PRO A 135 -12.58 2.67 6.00
CA PRO A 135 -11.30 3.06 5.42
C PRO A 135 -10.50 1.86 4.93
N VAL A 136 -9.82 2.04 3.81
CA VAL A 136 -8.99 0.99 3.18
C VAL A 136 -7.57 1.49 3.07
N TYR A 137 -6.59 0.65 3.38
CA TYR A 137 -5.18 0.93 3.13
C TYR A 137 -4.54 -0.23 2.38
N PHE A 138 -3.44 0.04 1.69
CA PHE A 138 -2.64 -0.98 1.03
C PHE A 138 -1.48 -1.36 1.94
N MET A 139 -1.13 -2.64 1.94
CA MET A 139 0.03 -3.16 2.64
C MET A 139 0.83 -4.08 1.73
N ALA A 140 2.14 -4.04 1.88
CA ALA A 140 3.03 -4.89 1.13
C ALA A 140 4.11 -5.53 2.01
N THR A 141 4.53 -6.70 1.57
CA THR A 141 5.82 -7.27 1.87
C THR A 141 6.67 -7.19 0.62
N VAL A 142 7.87 -6.63 0.74
CA VAL A 142 8.79 -6.44 -0.38
C VAL A 142 10.09 -7.16 -0.07
N ALA A 143 10.49 -8.07 -0.94
CA ALA A 143 11.73 -8.84 -0.82
C ALA A 143 12.73 -8.40 -1.87
N GLN A 144 13.85 -7.83 -1.43
CA GLN A 144 14.98 -7.54 -2.31
C GLN A 144 15.64 -8.84 -2.80
N GLN A 145 15.73 -9.82 -1.91
CA GLN A 145 16.18 -11.18 -2.17
C GLN A 145 15.58 -12.14 -1.13
N ARG A 146 15.82 -13.46 -1.27
CA ARG A 146 15.23 -14.50 -0.41
C ARG A 146 15.39 -14.23 1.08
N SER A 147 16.56 -13.74 1.51
CA SER A 147 16.88 -13.50 2.92
C SER A 147 16.70 -12.07 3.39
N VAL A 148 16.37 -11.14 2.49
CA VAL A 148 16.31 -9.70 2.78
C VAL A 148 14.96 -9.16 2.31
N PHE A 149 14.05 -8.97 3.26
CA PHE A 149 12.69 -8.51 3.02
C PHE A 149 12.16 -7.66 4.16
N TRP A 150 11.18 -6.83 3.85
CA TRP A 150 10.46 -6.00 4.80
C TRP A 150 8.98 -6.33 4.71
N VAL A 151 8.33 -6.40 5.87
CA VAL A 151 6.89 -6.57 6.00
C VAL A 151 6.26 -5.23 6.41
N ASN A 152 4.93 -5.16 6.37
CA ASN A 152 4.16 -4.03 6.90
C ASN A 152 4.49 -2.67 6.24
N VAL A 153 4.88 -2.66 4.96
CA VAL A 153 5.00 -1.43 4.17
C VAL A 153 3.59 -0.95 3.84
N ARG A 154 3.13 0.17 4.40
CA ARG A 154 1.74 0.64 4.26
C ARG A 154 1.62 1.92 3.45
N SER A 155 0.51 2.08 2.76
CA SER A 155 0.08 3.37 2.21
C SER A 155 -0.65 4.22 3.26
N ALA A 156 -0.93 5.48 2.91
CA ALA A 156 -2.00 6.22 3.57
C ALA A 156 -3.35 5.51 3.39
N ALA A 157 -4.25 5.66 4.36
CA ALA A 157 -5.60 5.13 4.29
C ALA A 157 -6.49 6.00 3.38
N LEU A 158 -7.33 5.33 2.59
CA LEU A 158 -8.35 5.92 1.74
C LEU A 158 -9.69 5.95 2.46
N LYS A 159 -10.42 7.04 2.30
CA LYS A 159 -11.82 7.15 2.76
C LYS A 159 -12.78 7.01 1.59
N ARG A 160 -13.97 6.44 1.82
CA ARG A 160 -15.02 6.45 0.80
C ARG A 160 -15.38 7.89 0.45
N GLY A 161 -15.39 8.22 -0.84
CA GLY A 161 -15.72 9.56 -1.32
C GLY A 161 -15.33 9.78 -2.76
N LYS A 162 -15.81 10.87 -3.36
CA LYS A 162 -15.34 11.30 -4.69
C LYS A 162 -13.90 11.81 -4.58
N PRO A 163 -13.02 11.57 -5.57
CA PRO A 163 -11.75 12.26 -5.66
C PRO A 163 -12.01 13.77 -5.58
N ALA A 164 -11.21 14.49 -4.80
CA ALA A 164 -11.22 15.93 -4.88
C ALA A 164 -10.90 16.29 -6.34
N SER A 165 -11.84 16.90 -7.05
CA SER A 165 -11.46 17.61 -8.27
C SER A 165 -10.42 18.63 -7.85
N LEU A 166 -9.28 18.71 -8.56
CA LEU A 166 -8.44 19.89 -8.54
C LEU A 166 -9.30 21.05 -9.03
N GLY A 167 -10.09 21.62 -8.12
CA GLY A 167 -10.75 22.89 -8.31
C GLY A 167 -9.62 23.88 -8.37
N LEU A 168 -9.29 24.31 -9.59
CA LEU A 168 -8.68 25.60 -9.79
C LEU A 168 -9.65 26.59 -9.14
N ALA A 169 -9.37 26.97 -7.89
CA ALA A 169 -10.06 28.07 -7.25
C ALA A 169 -9.67 29.31 -8.07
N THR A 170 -10.47 29.64 -9.07
CA THR A 170 -10.49 30.99 -9.63
C THR A 170 -11.13 31.85 -8.56
N GLU A 171 -10.32 32.33 -7.60
CA GLU A 171 -10.69 33.49 -6.81
C GLU A 171 -10.72 34.70 -7.75
N ALA A 172 -11.85 34.90 -8.41
CA ALA A 172 -12.20 36.18 -8.97
C ALA A 172 -12.59 37.09 -7.81
N ASN A 173 -11.59 37.71 -7.17
CA ASN A 173 -11.81 38.88 -6.33
C ASN A 173 -12.14 40.05 -7.26
N THR A 174 -13.41 40.20 -7.62
CA THR A 174 -13.90 41.40 -8.30
C THR A 174 -14.01 42.50 -7.25
N GLY A 175 -12.89 43.16 -6.97
CA GLY A 175 -12.85 44.42 -6.22
C GLY A 175 -13.65 45.47 -6.97
N MET A 176 -14.87 45.74 -6.51
CA MET A 176 -15.66 46.87 -6.96
C MET A 176 -15.04 48.14 -6.39
N ALA A 177 -14.34 48.88 -7.25
CA ALA A 177 -13.92 50.24 -6.97
C ALA A 177 -15.16 51.10 -6.69
N LYS A 178 -15.19 51.76 -5.54
CA LYS A 178 -16.06 52.91 -5.29
C LYS A 178 -15.20 54.06 -4.80
N GLU A 179 -14.96 55.01 -5.69
CA GLU A 179 -14.28 56.25 -5.38
C GLU A 179 -15.15 57.24 -4.61
N LYS A 180 -14.44 58.14 -3.91
CA LYS A 180 -14.75 59.49 -3.39
C LYS A 180 -15.32 59.63 -1.98
N PRO A 181 -15.07 60.77 -1.28
CA PRO A 181 -14.02 61.78 -1.46
C PRO A 181 -13.24 62.08 -0.16
N VAL A 182 -12.13 62.79 -0.35
CA VAL A 182 -11.26 63.41 0.65
C VAL A 182 -12.04 64.33 1.59
N LEU A 183 -11.80 64.20 2.90
CA LEU A 183 -11.97 65.29 3.86
C LEU A 183 -10.74 65.33 4.78
N LEU A 184 -9.90 66.35 4.59
CA LEU A 184 -8.93 66.80 5.59
C LEU A 184 -9.65 67.05 6.91
N LEU A 185 -9.10 66.56 8.03
CA LEU A 185 -9.01 67.28 9.31
C LEU A 185 -8.34 66.37 10.35
N GLY A 186 -7.37 66.91 11.09
CA GLY A 186 -6.96 66.33 12.38
C GLY A 186 -5.48 65.94 12.48
N ILE A 187 -4.61 66.94 12.32
CA ILE A 187 -3.27 66.97 12.90
C ILE A 187 -3.42 66.84 14.43
N CYS A 188 -2.44 66.20 15.08
CA CYS A 188 -2.22 66.14 16.54
C CYS A 188 -3.17 65.26 17.36
N PHE A 189 -2.67 64.13 17.88
CA PHE A 189 -2.50 63.95 19.33
C PHE A 189 -1.70 62.66 19.64
N LEU A 190 -0.67 62.81 20.48
CA LEU A 190 -0.10 61.79 21.38
C LEU A 190 0.66 60.60 20.73
N MET A 191 1.90 60.76 20.25
CA MET A 191 3.12 60.65 21.07
C MET A 191 2.89 60.74 22.58
N ILE A 192 2.85 59.60 23.29
CA ILE A 192 3.33 59.36 24.67
C ILE A 192 2.91 57.94 25.08
N LEU A 193 3.81 57.26 25.82
CA LEU A 193 3.73 55.92 26.45
C LEU A 193 4.36 54.77 25.65
N VAL A 194 5.69 54.62 25.76
CA VAL A 194 6.30 53.55 26.57
C VAL A 194 7.65 54.05 27.09
N LEU A 195 7.68 54.54 28.33
CA LEU A 195 8.86 54.56 29.19
C LEU A 195 8.50 53.64 30.37
N ALA A 196 9.05 52.42 30.33
CA ALA A 196 9.41 51.57 31.46
C ALA A 196 10.42 50.55 30.93
#